data_AF-A0A8J5TGT1-F1
#
_entry.id   AF-A0A8J5TGT1-F1
#
_cell.length_a   1.000
_cell.length_b   1.000
_cell.length_c   1.000
_cell.angle_alpha   90.00
_cell.angle_beta   90.00
_cell.angle_gamma   90.00
#
_symmetry.space_group_name_H-M   'P 1'
#
loop_
_entity.id
_entity.type
_entity.pdbx_description
1 polymer ?
#
loop_
_entity_poly.entity_id
_entity_poly.type
_entity_poly.pdbx_seq_one_letter_code
_entity_poly.pdbx_strand_id
1 'polypeptide(L)'
;MRLRVAYNIAEALEYCSNEERPLYHDLNAYRVLFDENGDPRLSCFGLMKNSRDGKSYSTNLAYTPPEYLRNGRVTPESVVFSFGTVLIDLLSGKRIPPTHALDMIRSRSIQAIMETNLEGKYSTEEATTLVDLASQCLQYEPRDRPDIKKLVSILQPLQTKSEVPSYVMLGVPKPEEQSKAPPTPQHPLTAMGEACSRMDLTAIHQILLSTHYRDDEGTNEVRKYSDLWFGSFFSSSHDVCSLWSLLQLSFQEWTQQMRDMLDARKRGDFAFRDKNFKTAIDCYTQFVDVGTMVSPTVYARRSLCHLMCDQPDAALRDAMQAQCVYPDWPTAFYMQAVALAKLNMQSDSTDMLNEASQLEEKRQRSTKAP
;
A
#
# COMPACT_ATOMS: atom_id res chain seq x y z
N MET A 1 6.60 -1.84 -19.02
CA MET A 1 6.41 -2.53 -17.74
C MET A 1 4.96 -2.55 -17.24
N ARG A 2 4.25 -1.42 -17.18
CA ARG A 2 2.84 -1.35 -16.71
C ARG A 2 1.90 -2.36 -17.36
N LEU A 3 1.95 -2.51 -18.69
CA LEU A 3 1.17 -3.52 -19.42
C LEU A 3 1.53 -4.96 -19.00
N ARG A 4 2.82 -5.25 -18.77
CA ARG A 4 3.27 -6.56 -18.30
C ARG A 4 2.75 -6.86 -16.90
N VAL A 5 2.76 -5.87 -16.01
CA VAL A 5 2.14 -5.98 -14.67
C VAL A 5 0.65 -6.31 -14.79
N ALA A 6 -0.12 -5.53 -15.55
CA ALA A 6 -1.56 -5.77 -15.72
C ALA A 6 -1.85 -7.19 -16.25
N TYR A 7 -1.10 -7.63 -17.25
CA TYR A 7 -1.24 -8.95 -17.85
C TYR A 7 -0.90 -10.09 -16.87
N ASN A 8 0.23 -10.01 -16.16
CA ASN A 8 0.64 -11.04 -15.19
C ASN A 8 -0.35 -11.16 -14.02
N ILE A 9 -0.93 -10.04 -13.58
CA ILE A 9 -2.00 -10.08 -12.56
C ILE A 9 -3.22 -10.81 -13.13
N ALA A 10 -3.66 -10.48 -14.35
CA ALA A 10 -4.80 -11.13 -14.97
C ALA A 10 -4.58 -12.65 -15.14
N GLU A 11 -3.40 -13.07 -15.61
CA GLU A 11 -3.02 -14.49 -15.69
C GLU A 11 -2.99 -15.17 -14.33
N ALA A 12 -2.43 -14.52 -13.31
CA ALA A 12 -2.39 -15.09 -11.96
C ALA A 12 -3.80 -15.28 -11.39
N LEU A 13 -4.71 -14.34 -11.63
CA LEU A 13 -6.12 -14.45 -11.24
C LEU A 13 -6.85 -15.54 -12.04
N GLU A 14 -6.57 -15.68 -13.34
CA GLU A 14 -7.14 -16.73 -14.18
C GLU A 14 -6.69 -18.12 -13.71
N TYR A 15 -5.40 -18.28 -13.46
CA TYR A 15 -4.84 -19.50 -12.88
C TYR A 15 -5.51 -19.84 -11.55
N CYS A 16 -5.66 -18.86 -10.64
CA CYS A 16 -6.36 -19.08 -9.38
C CYS A 16 -7.82 -19.52 -9.59
N SER A 17 -8.51 -18.93 -10.57
CA SER A 17 -9.89 -19.29 -10.90
C SER A 17 -9.99 -20.70 -11.50
N ASN A 18 -9.05 -21.11 -12.35
CA ASN A 18 -9.05 -22.43 -13.00
C ASN A 18 -8.69 -23.55 -12.02
N GLU A 19 -7.79 -23.27 -11.07
CA GLU A 19 -7.36 -24.21 -10.02
C GLU A 19 -8.30 -24.22 -8.80
N GLU A 20 -9.48 -23.59 -8.91
CA GLU A 20 -10.47 -23.47 -7.83
C GLU A 20 -9.90 -22.94 -6.51
N ARG A 21 -8.88 -22.06 -6.59
CA ARG A 21 -8.26 -21.42 -5.42
C ARG A 21 -9.22 -20.42 -4.79
N PRO A 22 -9.02 -20.08 -3.49
CA PRO A 22 -9.76 -19.00 -2.85
C PRO A 22 -9.69 -17.69 -3.66
N LEU A 23 -10.76 -16.89 -3.60
CA LEU A 23 -10.78 -15.58 -4.24
C LEU A 23 -9.72 -14.66 -3.63
N TYR A 24 -9.09 -13.85 -4.49
CA TYR A 24 -8.10 -12.89 -4.06
C TYR A 24 -8.77 -11.69 -3.39
N HIS A 25 -8.61 -11.57 -2.08
CA HIS A 25 -9.12 -10.47 -1.29
C HIS A 25 -8.20 -9.25 -1.35
N ASP A 26 -8.79 -8.06 -1.36
CA ASP A 26 -8.08 -6.79 -1.23
C ASP A 26 -7.01 -6.54 -2.31
N LEU A 27 -7.24 -6.98 -3.55
CA LEU A 27 -6.34 -6.74 -4.68
C LEU A 27 -6.06 -5.23 -4.86
N ASN A 28 -4.78 -4.86 -4.85
CA ASN A 28 -4.31 -3.49 -5.06
C ASN A 28 -2.86 -3.50 -5.60
N ALA A 29 -2.37 -2.36 -6.08
CA ALA A 29 -1.05 -2.26 -6.70
C ALA A 29 0.11 -2.67 -5.78
N TYR A 30 -0.03 -2.49 -4.46
CA TYR A 30 1.00 -2.83 -3.47
C TYR A 30 1.16 -4.34 -3.24
N ARG A 31 0.22 -5.16 -3.75
CA ARG A 31 0.29 -6.63 -3.68
C ARG A 31 1.03 -7.24 -4.86
N VAL A 32 1.50 -6.41 -5.78
CA VAL A 32 2.35 -6.81 -6.90
C VAL A 32 3.80 -6.66 -6.47
N LEU A 33 4.52 -7.78 -6.44
CA LEU A 33 5.95 -7.83 -6.16
C LEU A 33 6.70 -8.06 -7.47
N PHE A 34 8.02 -7.91 -7.46
CA PHE A 34 8.88 -8.25 -8.58
C PHE A 34 9.90 -9.28 -8.11
N ASP A 35 10.14 -10.32 -8.90
CA ASP A 35 11.15 -11.32 -8.60
C ASP A 35 12.57 -10.87 -9.02
N GLU A 36 13.55 -11.74 -8.83
CA GLU A 36 14.96 -11.50 -9.20
C GLU A 36 15.17 -11.11 -10.67
N ASN A 37 14.28 -11.52 -11.59
CA ASN A 37 14.36 -11.18 -13.01
C ASN A 37 13.57 -9.90 -13.34
N GLY A 38 13.00 -9.26 -12.32
CA GLY A 38 12.10 -8.12 -12.45
C GLY A 38 10.71 -8.52 -12.95
N ASP A 39 10.35 -9.80 -12.96
CA ASP A 39 9.04 -10.23 -13.43
C ASP A 39 7.97 -9.98 -12.35
N PRO A 40 6.81 -9.42 -12.72
CA PRO A 40 5.77 -9.08 -11.77
C PRO A 40 5.08 -10.34 -11.26
N ARG A 41 5.01 -10.48 -9.94
CA ARG A 41 4.38 -11.59 -9.22
C ARG A 41 3.24 -11.07 -8.36
N LEU A 42 2.08 -11.73 -8.44
CA LEU A 42 0.99 -11.45 -7.51
C LEU A 42 1.26 -12.16 -6.18
N SER A 43 1.37 -11.41 -5.09
CA SER A 43 1.65 -11.97 -3.77
C SER A 43 0.52 -12.90 -3.29
N CYS A 44 0.83 -14.00 -2.62
CA CYS A 44 -0.17 -14.92 -2.07
C CYS A 44 -0.97 -14.34 -0.88
N PHE A 45 -0.57 -13.19 -0.31
CA PHE A 45 -1.21 -12.58 0.87
C PHE A 45 -2.69 -12.25 0.67
N GLY A 46 -3.14 -11.97 -0.55
CA GLY A 46 -4.58 -11.75 -0.82
C GLY A 46 -5.40 -13.04 -0.90
N LEU A 47 -4.76 -14.21 -1.04
CA LEU A 47 -5.46 -15.51 -0.97
C LEU A 47 -5.72 -15.95 0.48
N MET A 48 -5.04 -15.32 1.44
CA MET A 48 -5.23 -15.62 2.85
C MET A 48 -6.51 -14.97 3.38
N LYS A 49 -7.41 -15.78 3.93
CA LYS A 49 -8.61 -15.28 4.62
C LYS A 49 -8.19 -14.52 5.88
N ASN A 50 -8.40 -13.21 5.91
CA ASN A 50 -8.23 -12.45 7.14
C ASN A 50 -9.44 -12.69 8.08
N SER A 51 -9.28 -13.65 9.01
CA SER A 51 -10.02 -13.83 10.26
C SER A 51 -11.55 -14.05 10.24
N ARG A 52 -12.03 -14.48 11.41
CA ARG A 52 -13.26 -15.22 11.80
C ARG A 52 -14.61 -14.56 11.48
N ASP A 53 -14.63 -13.33 10.97
CA ASP A 53 -15.86 -12.53 10.75
C ASP A 53 -16.16 -12.24 9.27
N GLY A 54 -15.35 -12.77 8.34
CA GLY A 54 -15.61 -12.68 6.90
C GLY A 54 -15.29 -11.34 6.24
N LYS A 55 -14.72 -10.37 6.96
CA LYS A 55 -14.35 -9.05 6.40
C LYS A 55 -12.87 -9.02 6.02
N SER A 56 -12.57 -9.14 4.73
CA SER A 56 -11.20 -9.28 4.21
C SER A 56 -10.74 -8.14 3.30
N TYR A 57 -11.47 -7.02 3.23
CA TYR A 57 -11.04 -5.79 2.54
C TYR A 57 -10.31 -4.83 3.50
N SER A 58 -9.30 -4.12 2.98
CA SER A 58 -8.67 -3.01 3.70
C SER A 58 -9.71 -1.98 4.16
N THR A 59 -9.43 -1.28 5.26
CA THR A 59 -10.31 -0.29 5.89
C THR A 59 -10.64 0.93 5.01
N ASN A 60 -10.12 1.00 3.78
CA ASN A 60 -10.39 2.09 2.85
C ASN A 60 -11.63 1.81 1.99
N LEU A 61 -12.79 2.22 2.53
CA LEU A 61 -14.10 2.07 1.90
C LEU A 61 -14.19 2.67 0.49
N ALA A 62 -13.35 3.66 0.17
CA ALA A 62 -13.38 4.33 -1.14
C ALA A 62 -12.98 3.41 -2.31
N TYR A 63 -12.24 2.33 -2.06
CA TYR A 63 -11.76 1.38 -3.09
C TYR A 63 -12.48 0.03 -3.03
N THR A 64 -13.45 -0.10 -2.13
CA THR A 64 -14.14 -1.35 -1.86
C THR A 64 -15.25 -1.55 -2.89
N PRO A 65 -15.42 -2.77 -3.45
CA PRO A 65 -16.50 -3.07 -4.38
C PRO A 65 -17.88 -2.75 -3.77
N PRO A 66 -18.80 -2.12 -4.54
CA PRO A 66 -20.09 -1.69 -4.01
C PRO A 66 -20.91 -2.82 -3.37
N GLU A 67 -20.89 -4.01 -3.97
CA GLU A 67 -21.61 -5.18 -3.47
C GLU A 67 -21.04 -5.69 -2.15
N TYR A 68 -19.72 -5.60 -1.97
CA TYR A 68 -19.06 -6.00 -0.74
C TYR A 68 -19.44 -5.06 0.42
N LEU A 69 -19.58 -3.76 0.17
CA LEU A 69 -20.08 -2.81 1.17
C LEU A 69 -21.50 -3.17 1.64
N ARG A 70 -22.32 -3.77 0.76
CA ARG A 70 -23.70 -4.15 1.07
C ARG A 70 -23.81 -5.46 1.84
N ASN A 71 -23.04 -6.48 1.47
CA ASN A 71 -23.24 -7.85 1.97
C ASN A 71 -22.00 -8.48 2.63
N GLY A 72 -20.85 -7.80 2.64
CA GLY A 72 -19.59 -8.28 3.23
C GLY A 72 -18.97 -9.47 2.51
N ARG A 73 -19.41 -9.82 1.30
CA ARG A 73 -18.97 -11.01 0.57
C ARG A 73 -18.18 -10.64 -0.66
N VAL A 74 -16.99 -11.24 -0.79
CA VAL A 74 -16.18 -11.13 -2.01
C VAL A 74 -16.68 -12.14 -3.03
N THR A 75 -16.87 -11.68 -4.26
CA THR A 75 -17.22 -12.50 -5.42
C THR A 75 -16.14 -12.38 -6.50
N PRO A 76 -16.13 -13.23 -7.54
CA PRO A 76 -15.21 -13.06 -8.68
C PRO A 76 -15.27 -11.65 -9.27
N GLU A 77 -16.47 -11.08 -9.36
CA GLU A 77 -16.71 -9.73 -9.86
C GLU A 77 -16.13 -8.64 -8.93
N SER A 78 -16.09 -8.89 -7.61
CA SER A 78 -15.40 -8.02 -6.65
C SER A 78 -13.90 -7.96 -6.92
N VAL A 79 -13.29 -9.09 -7.30
CA VAL A 79 -11.87 -9.15 -7.69
C VAL A 79 -11.63 -8.37 -8.98
N VAL A 80 -12.53 -8.49 -9.97
CA VAL A 80 -12.48 -7.72 -11.22
C VAL A 80 -12.61 -6.22 -10.95
N PHE A 81 -13.47 -5.79 -10.03
CA PHE A 81 -13.57 -4.39 -9.63
C PHE A 81 -12.24 -3.88 -9.06
N SER A 82 -11.65 -4.64 -8.13
CA SER A 82 -10.34 -4.33 -7.58
C SER A 82 -9.23 -4.30 -8.64
N PHE A 83 -9.27 -5.19 -9.64
CA PHE A 83 -8.38 -5.14 -10.81
C PHE A 83 -8.53 -3.83 -11.59
N GLY A 84 -9.76 -3.34 -11.78
CA GLY A 84 -10.03 -2.02 -12.36
C GLY A 84 -9.32 -0.89 -11.60
N THR A 85 -9.29 -0.94 -10.26
CA THR A 85 -8.55 0.05 -9.46
C THR A 85 -7.04 -0.01 -9.72
N VAL A 86 -6.48 -1.22 -9.89
CA VAL A 86 -5.06 -1.41 -10.23
C VAL A 86 -4.75 -0.84 -11.61
N LEU A 87 -5.64 -0.99 -12.59
CA LEU A 87 -5.45 -0.38 -13.91
C LEU A 87 -5.37 1.15 -13.82
N ILE A 88 -6.21 1.78 -13.00
CA ILE A 88 -6.16 3.23 -12.78
C ILE A 88 -4.84 3.64 -12.12
N ASP A 89 -4.36 2.89 -11.13
CA ASP A 89 -3.06 3.16 -10.50
C ASP A 89 -1.92 3.05 -11.51
N LEU A 90 -1.95 2.02 -12.37
CA LEU A 90 -0.95 1.82 -13.41
C LEU A 90 -0.98 2.94 -14.45
N LEU A 91 -2.16 3.41 -14.86
CA LEU A 91 -2.30 4.49 -15.85
C LEU A 91 -1.88 5.85 -15.29
N SER A 92 -2.28 6.16 -14.06
CA SER A 92 -2.13 7.49 -13.46
C SER A 92 -0.88 7.67 -12.61
N GLY A 93 -0.25 6.57 -12.18
CA GLY A 93 0.82 6.60 -11.17
C GLY A 93 0.32 7.08 -9.79
N LYS A 94 -0.99 7.17 -9.59
CA LYS A 94 -1.63 7.74 -8.39
C LYS A 94 -2.73 6.79 -7.91
N ARG A 95 -2.94 6.78 -6.59
CA ARG A 95 -4.06 6.04 -5.98
C ARG A 95 -5.32 6.91 -6.05
N ILE A 96 -6.10 6.78 -7.13
CA ILE A 96 -7.32 7.58 -7.40
C ILE A 96 -8.57 6.75 -7.06
N PRO A 97 -9.52 7.28 -6.27
CA PRO A 97 -10.77 6.57 -5.99
C PRO A 97 -11.56 6.24 -7.27
N PRO A 98 -12.19 5.06 -7.38
CA PRO A 98 -12.90 4.62 -8.58
C PRO A 98 -13.98 5.59 -9.07
N THR A 99 -14.72 6.21 -8.15
CA THR A 99 -15.75 7.21 -8.49
C THR A 99 -15.15 8.40 -9.22
N HIS A 100 -14.06 8.94 -8.69
CA HIS A 100 -13.34 10.07 -9.29
C HIS A 100 -12.69 9.66 -10.62
N ALA A 101 -12.09 8.46 -10.68
CA ALA A 101 -11.53 7.93 -11.92
C ALA A 101 -12.59 7.81 -13.03
N LEU A 102 -13.77 7.28 -12.73
CA LEU A 102 -14.87 7.17 -13.70
C LEU A 102 -15.36 8.52 -14.20
N ASP A 103 -15.43 9.54 -13.35
CA ASP A 103 -15.82 10.89 -13.77
C ASP A 103 -14.76 11.52 -14.70
N MET A 104 -13.47 11.30 -14.40
CA MET A 104 -12.37 11.68 -15.29
C MET A 104 -12.47 10.96 -16.65
N ILE A 105 -12.77 9.66 -16.65
CA ILE A 105 -12.94 8.87 -17.89
C ILE A 105 -14.11 9.42 -18.72
N ARG A 106 -15.25 9.70 -18.08
CA ARG A 106 -16.46 10.22 -18.74
C ARG A 106 -16.25 11.60 -19.35
N SER A 107 -15.41 12.42 -18.74
CA SER A 107 -15.01 13.72 -19.31
C SER A 107 -14.13 13.60 -20.58
N ARG A 108 -13.85 12.37 -21.04
CA ARG A 108 -13.03 12.01 -22.21
C ARG A 108 -11.60 12.54 -22.17
N SER A 109 -11.11 12.89 -20.98
CA SER A 109 -9.75 13.35 -20.81
C SER A 109 -8.84 12.18 -20.44
N ILE A 110 -8.51 11.34 -21.43
CA ILE A 110 -7.48 10.28 -21.26
C ILE A 110 -6.19 10.92 -20.72
N GLN A 111 -5.83 12.09 -21.24
CA GLN A 111 -4.68 12.88 -20.77
C GLN A 111 -4.75 13.27 -19.29
N ALA A 112 -5.93 13.48 -18.71
CA ALA A 112 -6.05 13.81 -17.28
C ALA A 112 -5.80 12.60 -16.37
N ILE A 113 -6.05 11.40 -16.87
CA ILE A 113 -5.80 10.15 -16.13
C ILE A 113 -4.35 9.71 -16.32
N MET A 114 -3.81 9.87 -17.52
CA MET A 114 -2.44 9.45 -17.82
C MET A 114 -1.42 10.27 -17.03
N GLU A 115 -0.43 9.57 -16.48
CA GLU A 115 0.63 10.22 -15.73
C GLU A 115 1.45 11.17 -16.62
N THR A 116 1.62 12.41 -16.16
CA THR A 116 2.36 13.46 -16.89
C THR A 116 3.81 13.08 -17.16
N ASN A 117 4.44 12.32 -16.25
CA ASN A 117 5.84 11.88 -16.33
C ASN A 117 6.08 10.78 -17.38
N LEU A 118 5.02 10.23 -17.98
CA LEU A 118 5.20 9.31 -19.11
C LEU A 118 5.67 10.04 -20.37
N GLU A 119 5.64 11.38 -20.42
CA GLU A 119 6.19 12.22 -21.51
C GLU A 119 5.74 11.78 -22.92
N GLY A 120 4.55 11.18 -23.05
CA GLY A 120 4.05 10.64 -24.33
C GLY A 120 4.71 9.33 -24.79
N LYS A 121 5.49 8.65 -23.93
CA LYS A 121 6.11 7.34 -24.19
C LYS A 121 5.11 6.18 -24.04
N TYR A 122 3.89 6.34 -24.52
CA TYR A 122 2.85 5.32 -24.53
C TYR A 122 2.05 5.40 -25.83
N SER A 123 1.58 4.27 -26.34
CA SER A 123 0.66 4.29 -27.48
C SER A 123 -0.72 4.76 -27.03
N THR A 124 -1.31 5.69 -27.78
CA THR A 124 -2.70 6.16 -27.55
C THR A 124 -3.68 4.99 -27.63
N GLU A 125 -3.44 4.01 -28.49
CA GLU A 125 -4.29 2.83 -28.66
C GLU A 125 -4.23 1.90 -27.44
N GLU A 126 -3.03 1.64 -26.92
CA GLU A 126 -2.81 0.86 -25.70
C GLU A 126 -3.47 1.56 -24.49
N ALA A 127 -3.28 2.88 -24.36
CA ALA A 127 -3.86 3.67 -23.29
C ALA A 127 -5.39 3.69 -23.35
N THR A 128 -5.97 3.88 -24.54
CA THR A 128 -7.43 3.84 -24.74
C THR A 128 -7.99 2.47 -24.35
N THR A 129 -7.33 1.40 -24.80
CA THR A 129 -7.75 0.03 -24.47
C THR A 129 -7.73 -0.22 -22.97
N LEU A 130 -6.69 0.23 -22.26
CA LEU A 130 -6.61 0.10 -20.80
C LEU A 130 -7.64 0.95 -20.05
N VAL A 131 -7.90 2.18 -20.51
CA VAL A 131 -8.93 3.05 -19.93
C VAL A 131 -10.32 2.44 -20.10
N ASP A 132 -10.63 1.91 -21.28
CA ASP A 132 -11.89 1.24 -21.56
C ASP A 132 -12.06 -0.04 -20.73
N LEU A 133 -10.97 -0.80 -20.56
CA LEU A 133 -10.96 -1.98 -19.70
C LEU A 133 -11.17 -1.61 -18.23
N ALA A 134 -10.49 -0.57 -17.74
CA ALA A 134 -10.68 -0.07 -16.38
C ALA A 134 -12.13 0.40 -16.15
N SER A 135 -12.70 1.13 -17.10
CA SER A 135 -14.11 1.58 -17.06
C SER A 135 -15.08 0.40 -16.98
N GLN A 136 -14.85 -0.67 -17.74
CA GLN A 136 -15.66 -1.90 -17.69
C GLN A 136 -15.50 -2.65 -16.35
N CYS A 137 -14.28 -2.71 -15.80
CA CYS A 137 -14.04 -3.35 -14.51
C CYS A 137 -14.71 -2.60 -13.35
N LEU A 138 -14.76 -1.26 -13.44
CA LEU A 138 -15.30 -0.38 -12.41
C LEU A 138 -16.83 -0.17 -12.50
N GLN A 139 -17.54 -0.96 -13.32
CA GLN A 139 -19.01 -0.88 -13.37
C GLN A 139 -19.64 -1.15 -12.00
N TYR A 140 -20.68 -0.39 -11.68
CA TYR A 140 -21.37 -0.49 -10.39
C TYR A 140 -22.00 -1.87 -10.21
N GLU A 141 -22.74 -2.34 -11.21
CA GLU A 141 -23.39 -3.64 -11.20
C GLU A 141 -22.37 -4.76 -11.51
N PRO A 142 -22.21 -5.78 -10.64
CA PRO A 142 -21.24 -6.87 -10.84
C PRO A 142 -21.36 -7.59 -12.18
N ARG A 143 -22.59 -7.79 -12.67
CA ARG A 143 -22.89 -8.49 -13.93
C ARG A 143 -22.43 -7.76 -15.19
N ASP A 144 -22.18 -6.45 -15.09
CA ASP A 144 -21.76 -5.63 -16.22
C ASP A 144 -20.22 -5.61 -16.36
N ARG A 145 -19.51 -6.22 -15.39
CA ARG A 145 -18.05 -6.34 -15.39
C ARG A 145 -17.62 -7.53 -16.27
N PRO A 146 -16.46 -7.46 -16.93
CA PRO A 146 -15.92 -8.57 -17.71
C PRO A 146 -15.51 -9.73 -16.79
N ASP A 147 -15.52 -10.96 -17.32
CA ASP A 147 -14.89 -12.07 -16.63
C ASP A 147 -13.35 -12.02 -16.72
N ILE A 148 -12.68 -12.79 -15.87
CA ILE A 148 -11.21 -12.80 -15.78
C ILE A 148 -10.56 -13.26 -17.10
N LYS A 149 -11.18 -14.23 -17.82
CA LYS A 149 -10.66 -14.72 -19.11
C LYS A 149 -10.65 -13.61 -20.16
N LYS A 150 -11.70 -12.77 -20.16
CA LYS A 150 -11.79 -11.60 -21.01
C LYS A 150 -10.69 -10.59 -20.69
N LEU A 151 -10.33 -10.39 -19.41
CA LEU A 151 -9.19 -9.54 -19.03
C LEU A 151 -7.89 -10.01 -19.71
N VAL A 152 -7.57 -11.30 -19.59
CA VAL A 152 -6.38 -11.91 -20.20
C VAL A 152 -6.41 -11.74 -21.72
N SER A 153 -7.54 -12.05 -22.37
CA SER A 153 -7.68 -11.94 -23.83
C SER A 153 -7.47 -10.52 -24.38
N ILE A 154 -7.82 -9.49 -23.61
CA ILE A 154 -7.64 -8.08 -23.98
C ILE A 154 -6.19 -7.64 -23.76
N LEU A 155 -5.55 -8.10 -22.68
CA LEU A 155 -4.21 -7.66 -22.28
C LEU A 155 -3.07 -8.41 -23.00
N GLN A 156 -3.30 -9.65 -23.40
CA GLN A 156 -2.34 -10.48 -24.14
C GLN A 156 -1.81 -9.81 -25.42
N PRO A 157 -2.66 -9.30 -26.35
CA PRO A 157 -2.17 -8.67 -27.58
C PRO A 157 -1.41 -7.36 -27.33
N LEU A 158 -1.56 -6.74 -26.15
CA LEU A 158 -0.83 -5.52 -25.78
C LEU A 158 0.60 -5.82 -25.30
N GLN A 159 1.01 -7.09 -25.16
CA GLN A 159 2.39 -7.47 -24.79
C GLN A 159 3.36 -7.37 -25.98
N THR A 160 3.51 -6.18 -26.56
CA THR A 160 4.32 -5.92 -27.77
C THR A 160 5.83 -6.11 -27.59
N LYS A 161 6.30 -6.17 -26.34
CA LYS A 161 7.73 -6.34 -25.98
C LYS A 161 7.98 -7.61 -25.16
N SER A 162 7.21 -8.69 -25.37
CA SER A 162 7.31 -9.92 -24.57
C SER A 162 8.73 -10.52 -24.54
N GLU A 163 9.51 -10.35 -25.60
CA GLU A 163 10.88 -10.88 -25.69
C GLU A 163 11.91 -10.06 -24.89
N VAL A 164 11.59 -8.82 -24.52
CA VAL A 164 12.47 -7.98 -23.71
C VAL A 164 12.37 -8.43 -22.25
N PRO A 165 13.46 -8.86 -21.60
CA PRO A 165 13.42 -9.28 -20.19
C PRO A 165 12.95 -8.15 -19.26
N SER A 166 12.26 -8.48 -18.17
CA SER A 166 11.64 -7.46 -17.30
C SER A 166 12.68 -6.57 -16.61
N TYR A 167 13.82 -7.11 -16.18
CA TYR A 167 14.94 -6.33 -15.64
C TYR A 167 15.41 -5.21 -16.60
N VAL A 168 15.43 -5.49 -17.92
CA VAL A 168 15.77 -4.48 -18.95
C VAL A 168 14.71 -3.39 -19.02
N MET A 169 13.42 -3.76 -18.95
CA MET A 169 12.32 -2.79 -18.98
C MET A 169 12.27 -1.89 -17.74
N LEU A 170 12.73 -2.40 -16.60
CA LEU A 170 12.82 -1.69 -15.33
C LEU A 170 14.11 -0.86 -15.20
N GLY A 171 15.09 -1.07 -16.08
CA GLY A 171 16.40 -0.41 -16.00
C GLY A 171 17.25 -0.91 -14.83
N VAL A 172 16.98 -2.12 -14.34
CA VAL A 172 17.78 -2.75 -13.29
C VAL A 172 18.89 -3.64 -13.89
N PRO A 173 20.08 -3.71 -13.26
CA PRO A 173 21.19 -4.53 -13.75
C PRO A 173 20.80 -6.01 -13.87
N LYS A 174 21.43 -6.74 -14.79
CA LYS A 174 21.19 -8.19 -14.98
C LYS A 174 21.56 -8.94 -13.68
N PRO A 175 20.79 -9.95 -13.24
CA PRO A 175 21.09 -10.71 -12.02
C PRO A 175 22.51 -11.33 -12.00
N GLU A 176 23.07 -11.62 -13.18
CA GLU A 176 24.45 -12.11 -13.33
C GLU A 176 25.52 -11.09 -12.92
N GLU A 177 25.26 -9.78 -12.95
CA GLU A 177 26.16 -8.76 -12.36
C GLU A 177 26.00 -8.65 -10.84
N GLN A 178 24.91 -9.18 -10.28
CA GLN A 178 24.69 -9.41 -8.84
C GLN A 178 25.16 -10.79 -8.37
N SER A 179 25.68 -11.64 -9.26
CA SER A 179 26.26 -12.96 -8.92
C SER A 179 27.65 -12.90 -8.29
N LYS A 180 28.17 -11.70 -7.99
CA LYS A 180 29.12 -11.60 -6.88
C LYS A 180 28.31 -11.90 -5.63
N ALA A 181 28.59 -13.06 -5.02
CA ALA A 181 28.10 -13.51 -3.72
C ALA A 181 27.63 -12.32 -2.86
N PRO A 182 26.45 -12.41 -2.20
CA PRO A 182 25.84 -11.30 -1.49
C PRO A 182 26.96 -10.60 -0.72
N PRO A 183 27.15 -9.27 -0.85
CA PRO A 183 28.16 -8.61 -0.07
C PRO A 183 27.82 -8.94 1.37
N THR A 184 28.58 -9.87 1.96
CA THR A 184 28.72 -10.01 3.41
C THR A 184 28.67 -8.59 3.93
N PRO A 185 27.78 -8.21 4.85
CA PRO A 185 27.64 -6.82 5.25
C PRO A 185 29.03 -6.30 5.65
N GLN A 186 29.68 -5.53 4.77
CA GLN A 186 31.02 -5.00 4.99
C GLN A 186 30.96 -3.70 5.80
N HIS A 187 29.76 -3.35 6.28
CA HIS A 187 29.52 -2.25 7.20
C HIS A 187 28.68 -2.74 8.39
N PRO A 188 28.99 -2.28 9.62
CA PRO A 188 28.22 -2.66 10.80
C PRO A 188 26.78 -2.19 10.63
N LEU A 189 25.83 -3.13 10.79
CA LEU A 189 24.41 -2.84 10.81
C LEU A 189 24.12 -1.76 11.87
N THR A 190 23.08 -0.96 11.65
CA THR A 190 22.58 -0.08 12.71
C THR A 190 22.07 -0.91 13.88
N ALA A 191 21.88 -0.28 15.04
CA ALA A 191 21.28 -0.95 16.19
C ALA A 191 19.93 -1.62 15.86
N MET A 192 19.16 -1.01 14.95
CA MET A 192 17.89 -1.58 14.47
C MET A 192 18.12 -2.79 13.57
N GLY A 193 19.03 -2.70 12.60
CA GLY A 193 19.35 -3.82 11.71
C GLY A 193 19.93 -5.02 12.46
N GLU A 194 20.80 -4.78 13.44
CA GLU A 194 21.31 -5.83 14.33
C GLU A 194 20.21 -6.51 15.14
N ALA A 195 19.32 -5.72 15.73
CA ALA A 195 18.20 -6.24 16.51
C ALA A 195 17.26 -7.09 15.64
N CYS A 196 16.99 -6.65 14.40
CA CYS A 196 16.14 -7.37 13.46
C CYS A 196 16.80 -8.65 12.95
N SER A 197 18.10 -8.62 12.62
CA SER A 197 18.85 -9.80 12.21
C SER A 197 18.88 -10.89 13.29
N ARG A 198 18.97 -10.50 14.57
CA ARG A 198 18.89 -11.43 15.71
C ARG A 198 17.46 -11.77 16.15
N MET A 199 16.45 -11.18 15.50
CA MET A 199 15.04 -11.24 15.92
C MET A 199 14.84 -10.86 17.39
N ASP A 200 15.64 -9.93 17.90
CA ASP A 200 15.56 -9.44 19.28
C ASP A 200 14.43 -8.41 19.40
N LEU A 201 13.21 -8.93 19.55
CA LEU A 201 12.00 -8.09 19.67
C LEU A 201 12.09 -7.10 20.83
N THR A 202 12.86 -7.39 21.88
CA THR A 202 13.03 -6.48 23.02
C THR A 202 13.92 -5.30 22.64
N ALA A 203 15.01 -5.53 21.92
CA ALA A 203 15.85 -4.47 21.40
C ALA A 203 15.08 -3.60 20.38
N ILE A 204 14.33 -4.23 19.47
CA ILE A 204 13.45 -3.52 18.51
C ILE A 204 12.46 -2.62 19.25
N HIS A 205 11.83 -3.13 20.32
CA HIS A 205 10.90 -2.36 21.16
C HIS A 205 11.54 -1.10 21.75
N GLN A 206 12.74 -1.21 22.31
CA GLN A 206 13.46 -0.07 22.89
C GLN A 206 13.85 0.96 21.83
N ILE A 207 14.24 0.51 20.64
CA ILE A 207 14.58 1.39 19.52
C ILE A 207 13.34 2.16 19.05
N LEU A 208 12.19 1.50 18.86
CA LEU A 208 10.93 2.15 18.48
C LEU A 208 10.39 3.12 19.56
N LEU A 209 10.72 2.89 20.83
CA LEU A 209 10.41 3.84 21.91
C LEU A 209 11.28 5.09 21.85
N SER A 210 12.60 4.93 21.68
CA SER A 210 13.59 6.03 21.71
C SER A 210 13.57 6.92 20.46
N THR A 211 13.21 6.36 19.31
CA THR A 211 13.03 7.09 18.05
C THR A 211 11.76 7.95 18.06
N HIS A 212 10.81 7.68 18.96
CA HIS A 212 9.51 8.34 19.04
C HIS A 212 8.79 8.37 17.69
N TYR A 213 8.43 9.56 17.19
CA TYR A 213 7.82 9.79 15.88
C TYR A 213 8.73 10.65 14.99
N ARG A 214 10.05 10.69 15.26
CA ARG A 214 10.98 11.53 14.51
C ARG A 214 11.01 11.20 13.02
N ASP A 215 10.77 9.94 12.67
CA ASP A 215 10.71 9.49 11.28
C ASP A 215 9.40 9.86 10.57
N ASP A 216 8.34 10.21 11.30
CA ASP A 216 7.08 10.69 10.70
C ASP A 216 7.22 12.13 10.16
N GLU A 217 8.22 12.90 10.61
CA GLU A 217 8.39 14.30 10.18
C GLU A 217 8.63 14.45 8.68
N GLY A 218 9.22 13.45 8.02
CA GLY A 218 9.41 13.40 6.56
C GLY A 218 8.15 13.07 5.76
N THR A 219 7.06 12.66 6.42
CA THR A 219 5.78 12.28 5.78
C THR A 219 4.69 13.35 5.88
N ASN A 220 4.99 14.49 6.55
CA ASN A 220 4.04 15.56 6.82
C ASN A 220 3.75 16.46 5.60
N GLU A 221 3.19 15.89 4.53
CA GLU A 221 2.46 16.70 3.54
C GLU A 221 1.10 17.17 4.09
N VAL A 222 0.53 16.48 5.08
CA VAL A 222 -0.76 16.85 5.69
C VAL A 222 -0.71 18.22 6.39
N ARG A 223 0.47 18.62 6.92
CA ARG A 223 0.66 19.96 7.51
C ARG A 223 0.58 21.08 6.48
N LYS A 224 1.00 20.82 5.22
CA LYS A 224 0.85 21.79 4.12
C LYS A 224 -0.62 21.97 3.75
N TYR A 225 -1.41 20.89 3.74
CA TYR A 225 -2.83 20.98 3.38
C TYR A 225 -3.69 21.63 4.46
N SER A 226 -3.39 21.43 5.75
CA SER A 226 -4.08 22.18 6.82
C SER A 226 -3.83 23.68 6.71
N ASP A 227 -2.58 24.10 6.49
CA ASP A 227 -2.21 25.52 6.41
C ASP A 227 -2.78 26.19 5.14
N LEU A 228 -2.87 25.44 4.03
CA LEU A 228 -3.52 25.89 2.79
C LEU A 228 -5.04 26.02 2.91
N TRP A 229 -5.71 25.14 3.66
CA TRP A 229 -7.17 25.20 3.86
C TRP A 229 -7.57 26.37 4.77
N PHE A 230 -6.76 26.69 5.78
CA PHE A 230 -7.02 27.82 6.68
C PHE A 230 -6.80 29.20 6.04
N GLY A 231 -5.83 29.33 5.11
CA GLY A 231 -5.49 30.61 4.49
C GLY A 231 -6.47 31.10 3.42
N SER A 232 -7.14 30.20 2.71
CA SER A 232 -7.95 30.55 1.53
C SER A 232 -9.44 30.77 1.80
N PHE A 233 -9.95 30.35 2.97
CA PHE A 233 -11.40 30.38 3.25
C PHE A 233 -11.90 31.71 3.86
N PHE A 234 -11.01 32.56 4.37
CA PHE A 234 -11.39 33.78 5.12
C PHE A 234 -11.47 35.08 4.31
N SER A 235 -11.36 35.05 2.98
CA SER A 235 -11.25 36.28 2.19
C SER A 235 -12.44 36.60 1.26
N SER A 236 -13.52 35.81 1.25
CA SER A 236 -14.60 36.09 0.29
C SER A 236 -16.01 35.74 0.78
N SER A 237 -16.73 36.82 1.07
CA SER A 237 -18.15 37.04 0.75
C SER A 237 -19.22 36.65 1.77
N HIS A 238 -19.97 37.68 2.14
CA HIS A 238 -21.23 37.71 2.85
C HIS A 238 -22.33 36.94 2.11
N ASP A 239 -22.48 35.64 2.37
CA ASP A 239 -23.75 34.90 2.24
C ASP A 239 -23.60 33.47 2.79
N VAL A 240 -23.49 33.32 4.11
CA VAL A 240 -23.36 32.00 4.76
C VAL A 240 -24.03 32.02 6.14
N CYS A 241 -25.37 31.98 6.18
CA CYS A 241 -26.10 31.72 7.43
C CYS A 241 -26.69 30.30 7.49
N SER A 242 -27.06 29.70 6.35
CA SER A 242 -27.58 28.33 6.28
C SER A 242 -26.51 27.26 6.08
N LEU A 243 -25.40 27.59 5.40
CA LEU A 243 -24.22 26.73 5.29
C LEU A 243 -23.37 26.72 6.58
N TRP A 244 -23.47 27.76 7.42
CA TRP A 244 -22.69 27.90 8.65
C TRP A 244 -23.01 26.79 9.68
N SER A 245 -24.29 26.43 9.86
CA SER A 245 -24.67 25.38 10.80
C SER A 245 -24.21 23.99 10.34
N LEU A 246 -24.24 23.70 9.04
CA LEU A 246 -23.73 22.45 8.48
C LEU A 246 -22.21 22.38 8.51
N LEU A 247 -21.51 23.48 8.19
CA LEU A 247 -20.05 23.58 8.32
C LEU A 247 -19.60 23.45 9.78
N GLN A 248 -20.35 24.05 10.71
CA GLN A 248 -20.06 24.00 12.14
C GLN A 248 -20.25 22.60 12.71
N LEU A 249 -21.29 21.87 12.30
CA LEU A 249 -21.51 20.48 12.69
C LEU A 249 -20.45 19.55 12.09
N SER A 250 -20.15 19.67 10.79
CA SER A 250 -19.09 18.87 10.16
C SER A 250 -17.71 19.18 10.74
N PHE A 251 -17.44 20.44 11.08
CA PHE A 251 -16.19 20.84 11.74
C PHE A 251 -16.14 20.29 13.18
N GLN A 252 -17.23 20.38 13.93
CA GLN A 252 -17.31 19.85 15.28
C GLN A 252 -17.14 18.31 15.31
N GLU A 253 -17.78 17.59 14.38
CA GLU A 253 -17.62 16.14 14.20
C GLU A 253 -16.19 15.77 13.79
N TRP A 254 -15.62 16.48 12.80
CA TRP A 254 -14.23 16.29 12.39
C TRP A 254 -13.25 16.55 13.53
N THR A 255 -13.44 17.63 14.31
CA THR A 255 -12.58 17.88 15.48
C THR A 255 -12.73 16.83 16.57
N GLN A 256 -13.93 16.23 16.72
CA GLN A 256 -14.15 15.14 17.67
C GLN A 256 -13.44 13.87 17.21
N GLN A 257 -13.59 13.50 15.94
CA GLN A 257 -12.87 12.37 15.34
C GLN A 257 -11.35 12.52 15.45
N MET A 258 -10.83 13.73 15.22
CA MET A 258 -9.40 14.04 15.40
C MET A 258 -8.95 13.89 16.86
N ARG A 259 -9.75 14.36 17.83
CA ARG A 259 -9.46 14.18 19.25
C ARG A 259 -9.45 12.70 19.63
N ASP A 260 -10.47 11.95 19.25
CA ASP A 260 -10.63 10.53 19.58
C ASP A 260 -9.47 9.69 19.00
N MET A 261 -9.06 10.00 17.77
CA MET A 261 -7.90 9.39 17.13
C MET A 261 -6.60 9.69 17.89
N LEU A 262 -6.32 10.96 18.18
CA LEU A 262 -5.10 11.36 18.90
C LEU A 262 -5.05 10.73 20.30
N ASP A 263 -6.20 10.59 20.96
CA ASP A 263 -6.30 9.94 22.26
C ASP A 263 -6.16 8.42 22.16
N ALA A 264 -6.66 7.78 21.10
CA ALA A 264 -6.38 6.37 20.81
C ALA A 264 -4.89 6.11 20.60
N ARG A 265 -4.21 6.97 19.83
CA ARG A 265 -2.74 6.91 19.64
C ARG A 265 -2.00 7.06 20.97
N LYS A 266 -2.36 8.04 21.81
CA LYS A 266 -1.74 8.23 23.14
C LYS A 266 -1.93 7.01 24.04
N ARG A 267 -3.14 6.45 24.09
CA ARG A 267 -3.41 5.21 24.86
C ARG A 267 -2.59 4.03 24.33
N GLY A 268 -2.50 3.91 23.00
CA GLY A 268 -1.67 2.90 22.34
C GLY A 268 -0.19 3.05 22.69
N ASP A 269 0.35 4.26 22.66
CA ASP A 269 1.74 4.55 23.03
C ASP A 269 2.03 4.26 24.51
N PHE A 270 1.09 4.57 25.40
CA PHE A 270 1.20 4.23 26.82
C PHE A 270 1.24 2.71 27.02
N ALA A 271 0.29 1.98 26.41
CA ALA A 271 0.24 0.52 26.48
C ALA A 271 1.48 -0.15 25.83
N PHE A 272 1.96 0.41 24.72
CA PHE A 272 3.17 -0.04 24.03
C PHE A 272 4.39 0.11 24.94
N ARG A 273 4.53 1.26 25.61
CA ARG A 273 5.61 1.51 26.59
C ARG A 273 5.54 0.54 27.77
N ASP A 274 4.35 0.25 28.27
CA ASP A 274 4.12 -0.66 29.40
C ASP A 274 4.18 -2.15 29.00
N LYS A 275 4.52 -2.45 27.73
CA LYS A 275 4.56 -3.81 27.16
C LYS A 275 3.22 -4.55 27.24
N ASN A 276 2.12 -3.81 27.38
CA ASN A 276 0.76 -4.35 27.26
C ASN A 276 0.36 -4.38 25.77
N PHE A 277 0.97 -5.31 25.04
CA PHE A 277 0.90 -5.36 23.57
C PHE A 277 -0.52 -5.59 23.03
N LYS A 278 -1.37 -6.34 23.75
CA LYS A 278 -2.77 -6.55 23.33
C LYS A 278 -3.56 -5.24 23.38
N THR A 279 -3.44 -4.49 24.47
CA THR A 279 -4.10 -3.18 24.61
C THR A 279 -3.53 -2.18 23.60
N ALA A 280 -2.22 -2.24 23.34
CA ALA A 280 -1.59 -1.41 22.32
C ALA A 280 -2.15 -1.70 20.92
N ILE A 281 -2.32 -2.98 20.55
CA ILE A 281 -2.96 -3.38 19.29
C ILE A 281 -4.35 -2.80 19.18
N ASP A 282 -5.19 -2.95 20.20
CA ASP A 282 -6.57 -2.45 20.17
C ASP A 282 -6.63 -0.93 19.98
N CYS A 283 -5.77 -0.20 20.69
CA CYS A 283 -5.71 1.26 20.60
C CYS A 283 -5.15 1.74 19.25
N TYR A 284 -4.11 1.09 18.73
CA TYR A 284 -3.57 1.42 17.41
C TYR A 284 -4.53 1.04 16.28
N THR A 285 -5.32 -0.03 16.45
CA THR A 285 -6.41 -0.37 15.52
C THR A 285 -7.49 0.69 15.52
N GLN A 286 -7.92 1.20 16.68
CA GLN A 286 -8.83 2.34 16.74
C GLN A 286 -8.26 3.58 16.03
N PHE A 287 -6.96 3.86 16.16
CA PHE A 287 -6.32 4.95 15.43
C PHE A 287 -6.38 4.75 13.90
N VAL A 288 -6.02 3.54 13.44
CA VAL A 288 -5.96 3.20 12.02
C VAL A 288 -7.35 3.16 11.37
N ASP A 289 -8.36 2.63 12.08
CA ASP A 289 -9.72 2.46 11.56
C ASP A 289 -10.44 3.79 11.34
N VAL A 290 -10.12 4.83 12.13
CA VAL A 290 -10.68 6.18 11.93
C VAL A 290 -10.15 6.81 10.62
N GLY A 291 -8.92 6.48 10.19
CA GLY A 291 -8.44 6.72 8.83
C GLY A 291 -8.12 8.17 8.42
N THR A 292 -8.44 9.18 9.25
CA THR A 292 -8.21 10.60 8.96
C THR A 292 -6.73 11.06 9.08
N MET A 293 -5.87 10.32 9.79
CA MET A 293 -4.41 10.50 9.79
C MET A 293 -3.71 9.15 9.63
N VAL A 294 -2.57 9.17 8.96
CA VAL A 294 -1.77 7.99 8.69
C VAL A 294 -0.38 8.18 9.28
N SER A 295 0.13 7.19 10.02
CA SER A 295 1.44 7.25 10.67
C SER A 295 2.21 5.95 10.45
N PRO A 296 3.37 5.99 9.76
CA PRO A 296 4.19 4.79 9.55
C PRO A 296 4.71 4.23 10.88
N THR A 297 5.02 5.10 11.86
CA THR A 297 5.40 4.66 13.21
C THR A 297 4.30 3.89 13.93
N VAL A 298 3.03 4.30 13.83
CA VAL A 298 1.92 3.55 14.44
C VAL A 298 1.85 2.13 13.85
N TYR A 299 1.98 2.00 12.53
CA TYR A 299 2.02 0.70 11.88
C TYR A 299 3.23 -0.14 12.32
N ALA A 300 4.44 0.42 12.38
CA ALA A 300 5.62 -0.31 12.86
C ALA A 300 5.48 -0.77 14.32
N ARG A 301 4.92 0.06 15.20
CA ARG A 301 4.68 -0.30 16.61
C ARG A 301 3.61 -1.38 16.75
N ARG A 302 2.50 -1.27 16.01
CA ARG A 302 1.45 -2.31 16.00
C ARG A 302 1.96 -3.62 15.41
N SER A 303 2.78 -3.55 14.35
CA SER A 303 3.52 -4.69 13.80
C SER A 303 4.35 -5.40 14.86
N LEU A 304 5.15 -4.65 15.64
CA LEU A 304 5.93 -5.24 16.72
C LEU A 304 5.03 -5.86 17.81
N CYS A 305 3.91 -5.22 18.15
CA CYS A 305 2.97 -5.80 19.11
C CYS A 305 2.42 -7.15 18.63
N HIS A 306 2.10 -7.25 17.34
CA HIS A 306 1.69 -8.51 16.73
C HIS A 306 2.79 -9.56 16.80
N LEU A 307 4.06 -9.22 16.52
CA LEU A 307 5.19 -10.14 16.70
C LEU A 307 5.34 -10.62 18.16
N MET A 308 5.18 -9.70 19.12
CA MET A 308 5.19 -10.02 20.56
C MET A 308 4.02 -10.90 21.00
N CYS A 309 2.92 -10.88 20.24
CA CYS A 309 1.73 -11.71 20.47
C CYS A 309 1.69 -12.97 19.59
N ASP A 310 2.80 -13.32 18.92
CA ASP A 310 2.92 -14.47 18.02
C ASP A 310 1.93 -14.45 16.84
N GLN A 311 1.72 -13.27 16.26
CA GLN A 311 0.85 -13.02 15.11
C GLN A 311 1.66 -12.48 13.91
N PRO A 312 2.57 -13.29 13.33
CA PRO A 312 3.51 -12.79 12.31
C PRO A 312 2.82 -12.35 11.01
N ASP A 313 1.70 -12.95 10.60
CA ASP A 313 0.94 -12.50 9.43
C ASP A 313 0.38 -11.09 9.59
N ALA A 314 -0.16 -10.78 10.77
CA ALA A 314 -0.68 -9.45 11.08
C ALA A 314 0.46 -8.43 11.17
N ALA A 315 1.59 -8.83 11.75
CA ALA A 315 2.77 -8.01 11.81
C ALA A 315 3.31 -7.65 10.43
N LEU A 316 3.37 -8.62 9.51
CA LEU A 316 3.84 -8.39 8.15
C LEU A 316 2.94 -7.41 7.40
N ARG A 317 1.60 -7.55 7.52
CA ARG A 317 0.66 -6.61 6.92
C ARG A 317 0.87 -5.17 7.40
N ASP A 318 1.08 -4.99 8.70
CA ASP A 318 1.36 -3.66 9.25
C ASP A 318 2.71 -3.11 8.78
N ALA A 319 3.75 -3.95 8.69
CA ALA A 319 5.06 -3.53 8.21
C ALA A 319 5.03 -3.12 6.73
N MET A 320 4.26 -3.82 5.90
CA MET A 320 3.99 -3.42 4.51
C MET A 320 3.19 -2.12 4.44
N GLN A 321 2.19 -1.94 5.30
CA GLN A 321 1.43 -0.70 5.35
C GLN A 321 2.31 0.49 5.76
N ALA A 322 3.25 0.29 6.68
CA ALA A 322 4.25 1.30 7.03
C ALA A 322 5.11 1.70 5.81
N GLN A 323 5.52 0.73 4.98
CA GLN A 323 6.22 0.98 3.72
C GLN A 323 5.34 1.75 2.72
N CYS A 324 4.05 1.42 2.60
CA CYS A 324 3.14 2.17 1.73
C CYS A 324 3.05 3.66 2.11
N VAL A 325 3.14 3.96 3.42
CA VAL A 325 3.07 5.31 3.95
C VAL A 325 4.41 6.04 3.81
N TYR A 326 5.52 5.32 3.98
CA TYR A 326 6.85 5.86 3.80
C TYR A 326 7.76 4.85 3.05
N PRO A 327 7.78 4.91 1.70
CA PRO A 327 8.45 3.90 0.85
C PRO A 327 9.95 3.76 1.07
N ASP A 328 10.64 4.85 1.43
CA ASP A 328 12.09 4.86 1.67
C ASP A 328 12.44 4.70 3.16
N TRP A 329 11.51 4.24 4.02
CA TRP A 329 11.75 4.10 5.45
C TRP A 329 12.36 2.74 5.82
N PRO A 330 13.63 2.66 6.24
CA PRO A 330 14.30 1.38 6.46
C PRO A 330 13.63 0.52 7.53
N THR A 331 13.06 1.14 8.57
CA THR A 331 12.34 0.44 9.65
C THR A 331 11.19 -0.39 9.12
N ALA A 332 10.48 0.04 8.07
CA ALA A 332 9.39 -0.74 7.50
C ALA A 332 9.90 -2.08 6.95
N PHE A 333 11.00 -2.06 6.19
CA PHE A 333 11.64 -3.27 5.64
C PHE A 333 12.22 -4.16 6.74
N TYR A 334 12.86 -3.59 7.75
CA TYR A 334 13.34 -4.35 8.91
C TYR A 334 12.20 -5.08 9.63
N MET A 335 11.05 -4.43 9.82
CA MET A 335 9.88 -5.07 10.43
C MET A 335 9.30 -6.19 9.53
N GLN A 336 9.31 -6.01 8.20
CA GLN A 336 8.92 -7.06 7.25
C GLN A 336 9.85 -8.28 7.36
N ALA A 337 11.17 -8.06 7.41
CA ALA A 337 12.14 -9.13 7.56
C ALA A 337 11.87 -9.98 8.81
N VAL A 338 11.68 -9.35 9.97
CA VAL A 338 11.42 -10.09 11.23
C VAL A 338 10.12 -10.89 11.15
N ALA A 339 9.08 -10.35 10.52
CA ALA A 339 7.82 -11.05 10.33
C ALA A 339 7.95 -12.22 9.34
N LEU A 340 8.65 -12.04 8.22
CA LEU A 340 8.94 -13.09 7.23
C LEU A 340 9.78 -14.22 7.82
N ALA A 341 10.80 -13.90 8.64
CA ALA A 341 11.59 -14.88 9.36
C ALA A 341 10.72 -15.74 10.29
N LYS A 342 9.77 -15.12 11.02
CA LYS A 342 8.79 -15.84 11.86
C LYS A 342 7.83 -16.72 11.04
N LEU A 343 7.57 -16.38 9.78
CA LEU A 343 6.77 -17.17 8.84
C LEU A 343 7.58 -18.28 8.14
N ASN A 344 8.85 -18.47 8.49
CA ASN A 344 9.79 -19.40 7.83
C ASN A 344 10.11 -19.05 6.36
N MET A 345 9.91 -17.79 5.96
CA MET A 345 10.23 -17.27 4.63
C MET A 345 11.65 -16.66 4.64
N GLN A 346 12.67 -17.52 4.79
CA GLN A 346 14.06 -17.08 5.07
C GLN A 346 14.71 -16.31 3.92
N SER A 347 14.39 -16.66 2.67
CA SER A 347 14.89 -15.92 1.49
C SER A 347 14.36 -14.49 1.52
N ASP A 348 13.03 -14.34 1.54
CA ASP A 348 12.37 -13.04 1.55
C ASP A 348 12.76 -12.19 2.77
N SER A 349 12.95 -12.83 3.93
CA SER A 349 13.47 -12.15 5.13
C SER A 349 14.87 -11.58 4.89
N THR A 350 15.76 -12.33 4.26
CA THR A 350 17.13 -11.90 4.00
C THR A 350 17.14 -10.76 2.98
N ASP A 351 16.31 -10.85 1.95
CA ASP A 351 16.14 -9.79 0.95
C ASP A 351 15.66 -8.48 1.60
N MET A 352 14.67 -8.55 2.48
CA MET A 352 14.18 -7.37 3.21
C MET A 352 15.22 -6.78 4.18
N LEU A 353 16.06 -7.60 4.83
CA LEU A 353 17.17 -7.10 5.66
C LEU A 353 18.21 -6.35 4.80
N ASN A 354 18.53 -6.88 3.63
CA ASN A 354 19.51 -6.29 2.72
C ASN A 354 18.99 -4.96 2.15
N GLU A 355 17.73 -4.90 1.74
CA GLU A 355 17.08 -3.67 1.28
C GLU A 355 17.05 -2.59 2.37
N ALA A 356 16.68 -2.96 3.60
CA ALA A 356 16.68 -2.04 4.73
C ALA A 356 18.07 -1.43 4.98
N SER A 357 19.12 -2.26 4.96
CA SER A 357 20.50 -1.81 5.13
C SER A 357 20.93 -0.82 4.03
N GLN A 358 20.57 -1.09 2.78
CA GLN A 358 20.88 -0.20 1.65
C GLN A 358 20.19 1.16 1.78
N LEU A 359 18.93 1.18 2.22
CA LEU A 359 18.19 2.43 2.44
C LEU A 359 18.80 3.25 3.59
N GLU A 360 19.25 2.63 4.67
CA GLU A 360 19.96 3.33 5.75
C GLU A 360 21.26 3.96 5.28
N GLU A 361 22.06 3.25 4.48
CA GLU A 361 23.29 3.81 3.91
C GLU A 361 23.01 5.03 3.04
N LYS A 362 22.00 4.94 2.17
CA LYS A 362 21.57 6.05 1.32
C LYS A 362 21.15 7.26 2.17
N ARG A 363 20.39 7.03 3.24
CA ARG A 363 19.96 8.07 4.18
C ARG A 363 21.15 8.72 4.88
N GLN A 364 22.09 7.93 5.40
CA GLN A 364 23.29 8.43 6.08
C GLN A 364 24.21 9.25 5.15
N ARG A 365 24.37 8.82 3.89
CA ARG A 365 25.13 9.57 2.86
C ARG A 365 24.46 10.91 2.54
N SER A 366 23.13 10.95 2.44
CA SER A 366 22.38 12.18 2.18
C SER A 366 22.49 13.21 3.30
N THR A 367 22.55 12.79 4.57
CA THR A 367 22.78 13.67 5.73
C THR A 367 24.23 14.15 5.90
N LYS A 368 25.19 13.57 5.16
CA LYS A 368 26.62 13.92 5.21
C LYS A 368 27.09 14.71 3.98
N ALA A 369 26.22 14.98 3.02
CA ALA A 369 26.54 15.84 1.88
C ALA A 369 26.58 17.32 2.36
N PRO A 370 27.66 18.07 2.06
CA PRO A 370 27.87 19.42 2.56
C PRO A 370 26.90 20.46 1.99
#